data_AF-A0A7X6PU18-F1
#
_entry.id   AF-A0A7X6PU18-F1
#
_cell.length_a   1.000
_cell.length_b   1.000
_cell.length_c   1.000
_cell.angle_alpha   90.00
_cell.angle_beta   90.00
_cell.angle_gamma   90.00
#
_symmetry.space_group_name_H-M   'P 1'
#
loop_
_entity.id
_entity.type
_entity.pdbx_description
1 polymer ?
#
loop_
_entity_poly.entity_id
_entity_poly.type
_entity_poly.pdbx_seq_one_letter_code
_entity_poly.pdbx_strand_id
1 'polypeptide(L)'
;KYYPEGGLFDRDNLTHRASEVFLRERISFALGLQQFDLFLSRTMSTLFRQADELPNEKLHLLLNYDPQKAISSIASPNPSVSGVIHMGNKGYNLVSLHENDFRVPPGFIITTEVYRYWEIIESYQPAEINFRNQVERELSVIEKHTGKLFGNPENPLLLSVRSGAPISQPGMMDTFLNVGINEEIAHGIIKITGNAWFAWDCYRRFLQSYGMAFGLNRNDFDDIIGRAKEDRKVLHKIELSDEKMRDTAFKYREFIIGQGIRLEESPVKQLYTIIDKVLKSWNTGKAKAYRKIMKLSDDWGTAVIIQSMVFGNRTKDSGSGVVFTHNPRLSGGLVTLWGDYSLGDQGEDVVSGLVNTLPISETQAEIENRDANSALQNSFPEVYNSIKNHVSELIYEKNWSPQEMEFTFESGNEKDLFFLQTRDMAIRHGKKVLSFMGTPETNARFIGHGIGVSGGAMSGRVVFNLEEIRAYRKSEPETSLILVRGDTVPDDIQEIFESDGLLTARGGSTSHAAIVAHRLQKTCVVGSTNLFCMEKESSCTIGQAHLKTGDWLSIDGREGSIYLGKLEIE
;
A
#
# COMPACT_ATOMS: atom_id res chain seq x y z
N LYS A 1 -23.49 38.67 61.87
CA LYS A 1 -22.52 37.68 61.35
C LYS A 1 -21.20 37.64 62.12
N TYR A 2 -20.70 38.80 62.60
CA TYR A 2 -19.37 38.90 63.25
C TYR A 2 -19.38 38.95 64.79
N TYR A 3 -20.57 38.94 65.42
CA TYR A 3 -20.69 38.92 66.89
C TYR A 3 -21.08 37.53 67.38
N PRO A 4 -20.51 37.03 68.48
CA PRO A 4 -20.95 35.79 69.10
C PRO A 4 -22.38 35.95 69.64
N GLU A 5 -23.26 35.01 69.31
CA GLU A 5 -24.52 34.85 70.03
C GLU A 5 -24.22 34.23 71.38
N GLY A 6 -24.29 35.02 72.45
CA GLY A 6 -23.99 34.59 73.81
C GLY A 6 -22.61 35.05 74.29
N GLY A 7 -22.61 35.92 75.30
CA GLY A 7 -21.48 36.74 75.71
C GLY A 7 -20.32 35.99 76.36
N LEU A 8 -19.13 36.22 75.80
CA LEU A 8 -17.87 36.53 76.48
C LEU A 8 -16.97 37.21 75.41
N PHE A 9 -16.60 38.47 75.66
CA PHE A 9 -15.95 39.34 74.68
C PHE A 9 -14.43 39.08 74.66
N ASP A 10 -14.01 38.13 73.85
CA ASP A 10 -12.59 37.90 73.56
C ASP A 10 -12.21 38.68 72.28
N ARG A 11 -11.47 39.78 72.46
CA ARG A 11 -11.04 40.68 71.37
C ARG A 11 -10.11 39.98 70.37
N ASP A 12 -9.30 39.02 70.82
CA ASP A 12 -8.36 38.32 69.94
C ASP A 12 -9.12 37.33 69.03
N ASN A 13 -10.12 36.64 69.57
CA ASN A 13 -11.02 35.78 68.80
C ASN A 13 -11.90 36.54 67.80
N LEU A 14 -12.29 37.78 68.13
CA LEU A 14 -13.10 38.62 67.24
C LEU A 14 -12.28 39.12 66.04
N THR A 15 -11.02 39.47 66.28
CA THR A 15 -10.08 39.88 65.22
C THR A 15 -9.79 38.70 64.30
N HIS A 16 -9.51 37.52 64.86
CA HIS A 16 -9.34 36.29 64.09
C HIS A 16 -10.58 35.93 63.24
N ARG A 17 -11.79 36.00 63.81
CA ARG A 17 -13.04 35.74 63.06
C ARG A 17 -13.28 36.75 61.95
N ALA A 18 -13.05 38.04 62.20
CA ALA A 18 -13.20 39.07 61.19
C ALA A 18 -12.20 38.86 60.04
N SER A 19 -10.94 38.53 60.36
CA SER A 19 -9.92 38.17 59.38
C SER A 19 -10.28 36.91 58.59
N GLU A 20 -10.77 35.85 59.24
CA GLU A 20 -11.17 34.61 58.55
C GLU A 20 -12.32 34.85 57.58
N VAL A 21 -13.36 35.58 58.01
CA VAL A 21 -14.51 35.87 57.15
C VAL A 21 -14.12 36.81 56.01
N PHE A 22 -13.29 37.82 56.27
CA PHE A 22 -12.75 38.69 55.21
C PHE A 22 -11.94 37.88 54.19
N LEU A 23 -11.06 36.98 54.65
CA LEU A 23 -10.27 36.13 53.77
C LEU A 23 -11.16 35.17 52.97
N ARG A 24 -12.15 34.52 53.60
CA ARG A 24 -13.14 33.67 52.91
C ARG A 24 -13.94 34.44 51.88
N GLU A 25 -14.41 35.64 52.20
CA GLU A 25 -15.12 36.49 51.26
C GLU A 25 -14.19 36.89 50.10
N ARG A 26 -12.94 37.29 50.37
CA ARG A 26 -11.97 37.60 49.32
C ARG A 26 -11.66 36.40 48.42
N ILE A 27 -11.53 35.20 48.98
CA ILE A 27 -11.35 33.93 48.25
C ILE A 27 -12.61 33.59 47.45
N SER A 28 -13.80 33.77 48.03
CA SER A 28 -15.09 33.51 47.37
C SER A 28 -15.40 34.49 46.24
N PHE A 29 -14.96 35.74 46.36
CA PHE A 29 -15.13 36.79 45.34
C PHE A 29 -13.93 36.90 44.41
N ALA A 30 -12.86 36.13 44.64
CA ALA A 30 -11.70 36.09 43.75
C ALA A 30 -12.13 35.47 42.43
N LEU A 31 -12.14 36.29 41.37
CA LEU A 31 -12.52 35.90 40.03
C LEU A 31 -11.64 34.72 39.59
N GLY A 32 -12.25 33.58 39.24
CA GLY A 32 -11.55 32.42 38.71
C GLY A 32 -11.02 31.43 39.74
N LEU A 33 -10.95 31.76 41.05
CA LEU A 33 -10.35 30.87 42.04
C LEU A 33 -11.18 29.59 42.26
N GLN A 34 -12.51 29.73 42.33
CA GLN A 34 -13.43 28.59 42.44
C GLN A 34 -13.40 27.72 41.17
N GLN A 35 -13.32 28.35 39.99
CA GLN A 35 -13.18 27.63 38.73
C GLN A 35 -11.86 26.85 38.67
N PHE A 36 -10.78 27.44 39.17
CA PHE A 36 -9.46 26.80 39.22
C PHE A 36 -9.44 25.62 40.20
N ASP A 37 -10.03 25.77 41.39
CA ASP A 37 -10.15 24.68 42.37
C ASP A 37 -10.97 23.49 41.84
N LEU A 38 -12.09 23.78 41.18
CA LEU A 38 -12.90 22.76 40.49
C LEU A 38 -12.11 22.06 39.37
N PHE A 39 -11.32 22.82 38.61
CA PHE A 39 -10.46 22.28 37.56
C PHE A 39 -9.38 21.35 38.12
N LEU A 40 -8.68 21.79 39.18
CA LEU A 40 -7.66 20.99 39.87
C LEU A 40 -8.25 19.71 40.47
N SER A 41 -9.38 19.83 41.17
CA SER A 41 -10.07 18.69 41.78
C SER A 41 -10.51 17.65 40.73
N ARG A 42 -11.05 18.11 39.60
CA ARG A 42 -11.41 17.23 38.46
C ARG A 42 -10.19 16.58 37.84
N THR A 43 -9.10 17.34 37.68
CA THR A 43 -7.84 16.83 37.13
C THR A 43 -7.25 15.76 38.04
N MET A 44 -7.13 16.03 39.35
CA MET A 44 -6.67 15.05 40.33
C MET A 44 -7.55 13.80 40.37
N SER A 45 -8.87 13.97 40.42
CA SER A 45 -9.80 12.82 40.43
C SER A 45 -9.66 11.96 39.16
N THR A 46 -9.42 12.59 38.00
CA THR A 46 -9.18 11.87 36.74
C THR A 46 -7.86 11.12 36.78
N LEU A 47 -6.77 11.76 37.25
CA LEU A 47 -5.46 11.14 37.37
C LEU A 47 -5.47 9.96 38.35
N PHE A 48 -6.13 10.10 39.50
CA PHE A 48 -6.26 9.01 40.47
C PHE A 48 -7.06 7.84 39.90
N ARG A 49 -8.20 8.11 39.26
CA ARG A 49 -8.99 7.05 38.60
C ARG A 49 -8.17 6.34 37.52
N GLN A 50 -7.41 7.08 36.71
CA GLN A 50 -6.53 6.47 35.71
C GLN A 50 -5.44 5.60 36.33
N ALA A 51 -4.84 6.04 37.43
CA ALA A 51 -3.83 5.27 38.15
C ALA A 51 -4.40 4.02 38.83
N ASP A 52 -5.65 4.07 39.29
CA ASP A 52 -6.33 2.93 39.93
C ASP A 52 -6.84 1.90 38.90
N GLU A 53 -7.32 2.36 37.74
CA GLU A 53 -7.90 1.50 36.69
C GLU A 53 -6.87 0.88 35.75
N LEU A 54 -5.72 1.52 35.55
CA LEU A 54 -4.70 1.07 34.58
C LEU A 54 -3.48 0.47 35.27
N PRO A 55 -2.95 -0.67 34.77
CA PRO A 55 -1.62 -1.13 35.15
C PRO A 55 -0.55 -0.06 34.89
N ASN A 56 0.50 -0.01 35.70
CA ASN A 56 1.57 1.00 35.60
C ASN A 56 2.14 1.15 34.19
N GLU A 57 2.36 0.04 33.47
CA GLU A 57 2.86 0.05 32.10
C GLU A 57 1.92 0.79 31.13
N LYS A 58 0.60 0.57 31.27
CA LYS A 58 -0.42 1.24 30.45
C LYS A 58 -0.60 2.71 30.83
N LEU A 59 -0.44 3.04 32.10
CA LEU A 59 -0.44 4.43 32.56
C LEU A 59 0.71 5.22 31.92
N HIS A 60 1.90 4.64 31.83
CA HIS A 60 3.02 5.27 31.12
C HIS A 60 2.73 5.48 29.63
N LEU A 61 2.09 4.52 28.96
CA LEU A 61 1.67 4.69 27.56
C LEU A 61 0.66 5.84 27.42
N LEU A 62 -0.34 5.90 28.31
CA LEU A 62 -1.36 6.95 28.28
C LEU A 62 -0.76 8.35 28.48
N LEU A 63 0.19 8.50 29.40
CA LEU A 63 0.83 9.79 29.69
C LEU A 63 1.75 10.27 28.57
N ASN A 64 2.28 9.36 27.75
CA ASN A 64 3.13 9.71 26.61
C ASN A 64 2.37 9.85 25.29
N TYR A 65 1.14 9.35 25.21
CA TYR A 65 0.28 9.51 24.04
C TYR A 65 -0.17 10.97 23.90
N ASP A 66 0.11 11.58 22.75
CA ASP A 66 -0.37 12.91 22.40
C ASP A 66 -1.52 12.83 21.36
N PRO A 67 -2.80 13.03 21.78
CA PRO A 67 -3.93 12.96 20.87
C PRO A 67 -3.88 13.99 19.74
N GLN A 68 -3.16 15.10 19.90
CA GLN A 68 -3.06 16.14 18.86
C GLN A 68 -2.17 15.72 17.70
N LYS A 69 -1.33 14.70 17.90
CA LYS A 69 -0.44 14.13 16.88
C LYS A 69 -1.02 12.91 16.20
N ALA A 70 -2.23 12.47 16.59
CA ALA A 70 -2.82 11.22 16.12
C ALA A 70 -3.13 11.22 14.62
N ILE A 71 -3.64 12.35 14.10
CA ILE A 71 -4.11 12.48 12.71
C ILE A 71 -3.58 13.76 12.07
N SER A 72 -3.27 13.69 10.78
CA SER A 72 -2.97 14.83 9.92
C SER A 72 -3.74 14.75 8.61
N SER A 73 -4.42 15.82 8.21
CA SER A 73 -5.05 15.90 6.90
C SER A 73 -4.00 15.96 5.78
N ILE A 74 -4.30 15.43 4.59
CA ILE A 74 -3.43 15.60 3.42
C ILE A 74 -3.56 17.03 2.86
N ALA A 75 -4.78 17.59 2.88
CA ALA A 75 -5.05 18.93 2.34
C ALA A 75 -4.61 20.06 3.29
N SER A 76 -4.60 19.79 4.59
CA SER A 76 -4.16 20.75 5.61
C SER A 76 -3.30 20.02 6.65
N PRO A 77 -2.02 19.76 6.33
CA PRO A 77 -1.16 18.95 7.17
C PRO A 77 -0.90 19.61 8.52
N ASN A 78 -0.90 18.80 9.57
CA ASN A 78 -0.57 19.25 10.93
C ASN A 78 0.95 19.50 11.03
N PRO A 79 1.41 20.74 11.27
CA PRO A 79 2.82 21.07 11.28
C PRO A 79 3.64 20.34 12.34
N SER A 80 3.01 19.88 13.43
CA SER A 80 3.69 19.18 14.52
C SER A 80 4.10 17.74 14.15
N VAL A 81 3.53 17.19 13.08
CA VAL A 81 3.73 15.81 12.63
C VAL A 81 4.05 15.71 11.14
N SER A 82 4.50 16.80 10.51
CA SER A 82 4.78 16.89 9.07
C SER A 82 6.01 16.10 8.58
N GLY A 83 6.66 15.34 9.46
CA GLY A 83 7.85 14.56 9.12
C GLY A 83 7.54 13.11 8.71
N VAL A 84 8.46 12.52 7.94
CA VAL A 84 8.43 11.10 7.51
C VAL A 84 8.31 10.13 8.70
N ILE A 85 8.84 10.49 9.87
CA ILE A 85 8.74 9.67 11.10
C ILE A 85 7.29 9.48 11.52
N HIS A 86 6.45 10.52 11.38
CA HIS A 86 5.06 10.49 11.81
C HIS A 86 4.11 10.08 10.68
N MET A 87 4.28 10.64 9.49
CA MET A 87 3.39 10.38 8.35
C MET A 87 3.75 9.10 7.57
N GLY A 88 4.95 8.55 7.80
CA GLY A 88 5.54 7.58 6.89
C GLY A 88 5.94 8.21 5.57
N ASN A 89 6.70 7.47 4.76
CA ASN A 89 7.19 7.95 3.47
C ASN A 89 6.05 8.24 2.49
N LYS A 90 5.05 7.34 2.42
CA LYS A 90 3.90 7.50 1.52
C LYS A 90 3.02 8.70 1.91
N GLY A 91 2.74 8.87 3.20
CA GLY A 91 1.93 9.98 3.69
C GLY A 91 2.61 11.33 3.46
N TYR A 92 3.91 11.40 3.77
CA TYR A 92 4.72 12.58 3.51
C TYR A 92 4.71 12.96 2.01
N ASN A 93 4.97 12.00 1.13
CA ASN A 93 5.00 12.25 -0.31
C ASN A 93 3.63 12.63 -0.89
N LEU A 94 2.52 12.16 -0.31
CA LEU A 94 1.17 12.59 -0.69
C LEU A 94 0.90 14.05 -0.32
N VAL A 95 1.34 14.48 0.87
CA VAL A 95 1.28 15.89 1.27
C VAL A 95 2.14 16.73 0.32
N SER A 96 3.36 16.27 0.02
CA SER A 96 4.24 16.98 -0.93
C SER A 96 3.64 17.08 -2.33
N LEU A 97 2.98 16.04 -2.84
CA LEU A 97 2.27 16.11 -4.12
C LEU A 97 1.16 17.17 -4.08
N HIS A 98 0.35 17.17 -3.01
CA HIS A 98 -0.73 18.14 -2.84
C HIS A 98 -0.22 19.59 -2.76
N GLU A 99 0.86 19.85 -2.02
CA GLU A 99 1.53 21.16 -1.93
C GLU A 99 2.14 21.61 -3.26
N ASN A 100 2.35 20.69 -4.21
CA ASN A 100 2.90 20.96 -5.53
C ASN A 100 1.83 20.93 -6.64
N ASP A 101 0.57 21.17 -6.28
CA ASP A 101 -0.58 21.31 -7.19
C ASP A 101 -0.96 20.03 -7.96
N PHE A 102 -0.45 18.87 -7.54
CA PHE A 102 -0.92 17.60 -8.08
C PHE A 102 -2.32 17.28 -7.56
N ARG A 103 -3.16 16.73 -8.44
CA ARG A 103 -4.49 16.26 -8.06
C ARG A 103 -4.41 14.96 -7.25
N VAL A 104 -4.33 15.10 -5.94
CA VAL A 104 -4.32 14.00 -4.97
C VAL A 104 -5.74 13.77 -4.44
N PRO A 105 -6.24 12.51 -4.37
CA PRO A 105 -7.54 12.24 -3.77
C PRO A 105 -7.60 12.67 -2.30
N PRO A 106 -8.70 13.30 -1.84
CA PRO A 106 -8.83 13.78 -0.47
C PRO A 106 -8.68 12.63 0.53
N GLY A 107 -8.01 12.92 1.64
CA GLY A 107 -7.70 11.93 2.65
C GLY A 107 -6.95 12.51 3.85
N PHE A 108 -6.63 11.62 4.78
CA PHE A 108 -5.88 11.93 5.99
C PHE A 108 -4.96 10.76 6.37
N ILE A 109 -4.02 11.06 7.26
CA ILE A 109 -2.98 10.16 7.72
C ILE A 109 -3.14 9.99 9.22
N ILE A 110 -3.41 8.77 9.65
CA ILE A 110 -3.23 8.33 11.03
C ILE A 110 -1.73 8.09 11.22
N THR A 111 -1.12 8.85 12.11
CA THR A 111 0.34 8.89 12.23
C THR A 111 0.90 7.67 12.98
N THR A 112 2.22 7.50 12.95
CA THR A 112 2.92 6.49 13.76
C THR A 112 2.74 6.69 15.27
N GLU A 113 2.25 7.85 15.72
CA GLU A 113 1.86 8.07 17.13
C GLU A 113 0.76 7.08 17.54
N VAL A 114 -0.26 6.92 16.70
CA VAL A 114 -1.35 5.98 16.96
C VAL A 114 -0.85 4.54 16.95
N TYR A 115 0.10 4.19 16.07
CA TYR A 115 0.72 2.87 16.09
C TYR A 115 1.43 2.58 17.42
N ARG A 116 2.24 3.52 17.92
CA ARG A 116 3.01 3.36 19.16
C ARG A 116 2.12 3.18 20.38
N TYR A 117 0.97 3.83 20.39
CA TYR A 117 0.02 3.85 21.50
C TYR A 117 -1.27 3.10 21.19
N TRP A 118 -1.27 2.23 20.18
CA TRP A 118 -2.49 1.53 19.75
C TRP A 118 -3.10 0.70 20.88
N GLU A 119 -2.25 0.04 21.69
CA GLU A 119 -2.69 -0.77 22.82
C GLU A 119 -3.51 0.05 23.85
N ILE A 120 -3.08 1.28 24.16
CA ILE A 120 -3.80 2.12 25.11
C ILE A 120 -5.07 2.72 24.47
N ILE A 121 -5.01 3.05 23.18
CA ILE A 121 -6.19 3.51 22.43
C ILE A 121 -7.28 2.43 22.37
N GLU A 122 -6.91 1.16 22.19
CA GLU A 122 -7.87 0.04 22.17
C GLU A 122 -8.38 -0.34 23.57
N SER A 123 -7.56 -0.22 24.61
CA SER A 123 -7.91 -0.73 25.94
C SER A 123 -8.48 0.31 26.91
N TYR A 124 -8.30 1.61 26.63
CA TYR A 124 -8.83 2.70 27.47
C TYR A 124 -9.89 3.50 26.72
N GLN A 125 -11.16 3.26 27.08
CA GLN A 125 -12.34 3.77 26.37
C GLN A 125 -12.32 5.29 26.10
N PRO A 126 -11.87 6.19 27.00
CA PRO A 126 -11.79 7.62 26.68
C PRO A 126 -10.79 7.95 25.56
N ALA A 127 -9.67 7.25 25.46
CA ALA A 127 -8.72 7.41 24.37
C ALA A 127 -9.30 6.87 23.05
N GLU A 128 -9.97 5.71 23.11
CA GLU A 128 -10.68 5.14 21.97
C GLU A 128 -11.73 6.12 21.39
N ILE A 129 -12.59 6.67 22.25
CA ILE A 129 -13.63 7.63 21.85
C ILE A 129 -13.01 8.89 21.25
N ASN A 130 -11.93 9.41 21.85
CA ASN A 130 -11.24 10.57 21.31
C ASN A 130 -10.71 10.31 19.90
N PHE A 131 -10.02 9.17 19.70
CA PHE A 131 -9.50 8.78 18.39
C PHE A 131 -10.62 8.60 17.35
N ARG A 132 -11.73 7.93 17.72
CA ARG A 132 -12.89 7.76 16.85
C ARG A 132 -13.48 9.10 16.39
N ASN A 133 -13.64 10.06 17.30
CA ASN A 133 -14.13 11.39 16.97
C ASN A 133 -13.20 12.14 16.00
N GLN A 134 -11.88 11.96 16.11
CA GLN A 134 -10.93 12.55 15.17
C GLN A 134 -11.06 11.94 13.76
N VAL A 135 -11.19 10.61 13.67
CA VAL A 135 -11.41 9.90 12.40
C VAL A 135 -12.72 10.35 11.75
N GLU A 136 -13.82 10.43 12.51
CA GLU A 136 -15.12 10.88 12.01
C GLU A 136 -15.08 12.32 11.51
N ARG A 137 -14.36 13.21 12.19
CA ARG A 137 -14.17 14.60 11.75
C ARG A 137 -13.48 14.66 10.38
N GLU A 138 -12.41 13.89 10.19
CA GLU A 138 -11.70 13.87 8.90
C GLU A 138 -12.51 13.18 7.80
N LEU A 139 -13.30 12.15 8.12
CA LEU A 139 -14.26 11.58 7.18
C LEU A 139 -15.25 12.64 6.69
N SER A 140 -15.82 13.45 7.58
CA SER A 140 -16.69 14.57 7.19
C SER A 140 -15.99 15.61 6.31
N VAL A 141 -14.67 15.77 6.43
CA VAL A 141 -13.88 16.62 5.53
C VAL A 141 -13.83 15.99 4.14
N ILE A 142 -13.54 14.69 4.03
CA ILE A 142 -13.55 13.97 2.73
C ILE A 142 -14.94 14.04 2.08
N GLU A 143 -16.01 13.82 2.85
CA GLU A 143 -17.39 13.87 2.37
C GLU A 143 -17.73 15.25 1.78
N LYS A 144 -17.32 16.34 2.44
CA LYS A 144 -17.51 17.70 1.92
C LYS A 144 -16.76 17.96 0.62
N HIS A 145 -15.54 17.45 0.47
CA HIS A 145 -14.74 17.65 -0.74
C HIS A 145 -15.23 16.80 -1.91
N THR A 146 -15.68 15.57 -1.64
CA THR A 146 -16.12 14.63 -2.68
C THR A 146 -17.60 14.76 -3.03
N GLY A 147 -18.41 15.32 -2.13
CA GLY A 147 -19.87 15.33 -2.22
C GLY A 147 -20.52 13.96 -1.97
N LYS A 148 -19.74 12.93 -1.66
CA LYS A 148 -20.19 11.55 -1.37
C LYS A 148 -20.30 11.33 0.14
N LEU A 149 -21.02 10.30 0.57
CA LEU A 149 -21.23 9.99 1.99
C LEU A 149 -20.78 8.55 2.31
N PHE A 150 -20.03 8.38 3.40
CA PHE A 150 -19.48 7.08 3.80
C PHE A 150 -20.59 6.19 4.35
N GLY A 151 -20.81 5.04 3.71
CA GLY A 151 -21.88 4.11 4.07
C GLY A 151 -23.29 4.50 3.60
N ASN A 152 -23.42 5.46 2.68
CA ASN A 152 -24.72 5.80 2.06
C ASN A 152 -24.85 5.14 0.67
N PRO A 153 -25.86 4.28 0.42
CA PRO A 153 -26.01 3.61 -0.88
C PRO A 153 -26.46 4.54 -2.02
N GLU A 154 -27.11 5.67 -1.74
CA GLU A 154 -27.57 6.59 -2.79
C GLU A 154 -26.44 7.47 -3.35
N ASN A 155 -25.36 7.68 -2.59
CA ASN A 155 -24.16 8.36 -3.06
C ASN A 155 -22.90 7.91 -2.28
N PRO A 156 -22.40 6.70 -2.54
CA PRO A 156 -21.43 6.04 -1.68
C PRO A 156 -20.03 6.60 -1.83
N LEU A 157 -19.42 6.92 -0.69
CA LEU A 157 -17.98 7.13 -0.56
C LEU A 157 -17.30 5.79 -0.23
N LEU A 158 -16.36 5.36 -1.07
CA LEU A 158 -15.44 4.27 -0.77
C LEU A 158 -14.05 4.82 -0.47
N LEU A 159 -13.30 4.13 0.38
CA LEU A 159 -11.98 4.52 0.84
C LEU A 159 -10.92 3.49 0.46
N SER A 160 -9.70 3.96 0.26
CA SER A 160 -8.48 3.14 0.32
C SER A 160 -7.85 3.32 1.69
N VAL A 161 -7.38 2.22 2.28
CA VAL A 161 -6.65 2.22 3.56
C VAL A 161 -5.31 1.54 3.33
N ARG A 162 -4.24 2.33 3.41
CA ARG A 162 -2.88 1.93 3.02
C ARG A 162 -1.93 2.11 4.18
N SER A 163 -0.98 1.20 4.33
CA SER A 163 0.15 1.36 5.25
C SER A 163 1.16 2.38 4.73
N GLY A 164 1.79 3.12 5.65
CA GLY A 164 2.83 4.11 5.38
C GLY A 164 3.98 3.99 6.37
N ALA A 165 4.96 3.14 6.07
CA ALA A 165 6.18 3.05 6.87
C ALA A 165 7.17 4.20 6.57
N PRO A 166 8.02 4.63 7.53
CA PRO A 166 9.06 5.63 7.28
C PRO A 166 10.06 5.22 6.19
N ILE A 167 10.36 3.92 6.10
CA ILE A 167 11.11 3.34 4.97
C ILE A 167 10.18 2.44 4.17
N SER A 168 10.20 2.60 2.85
CA SER A 168 9.33 1.88 1.93
C SER A 168 9.54 0.36 2.00
N GLN A 169 8.46 -0.39 2.23
CA GLN A 169 8.41 -1.87 2.21
C GLN A 169 7.37 -2.33 1.15
N PRO A 170 7.72 -2.38 -0.14
CA PRO A 170 6.80 -2.70 -1.23
C PRO A 170 6.18 -4.08 -1.05
N GLY A 171 4.86 -4.18 -1.14
CA GLY A 171 4.12 -5.45 -1.00
C GLY A 171 4.07 -6.04 0.42
N MET A 172 4.95 -5.64 1.33
CA MET A 172 5.10 -6.31 2.64
C MET A 172 3.99 -6.02 3.64
N MET A 173 3.27 -4.93 3.43
CA MET A 173 2.28 -4.41 4.36
C MET A 173 0.90 -4.43 3.70
N ASP A 174 -0.15 -4.63 4.51
CA ASP A 174 -1.49 -4.78 3.96
C ASP A 174 -2.02 -3.45 3.41
N THR A 175 -2.86 -3.57 2.38
CA THR A 175 -3.56 -2.47 1.71
C THR A 175 -4.96 -2.96 1.39
N PHE A 176 -5.94 -2.11 1.66
CA PHE A 176 -7.34 -2.40 1.41
C PHE A 176 -7.91 -1.34 0.49
N LEU A 177 -8.49 -1.78 -0.62
CA LEU A 177 -9.24 -0.93 -1.53
C LEU A 177 -10.74 -1.18 -1.34
N ASN A 178 -11.55 -0.22 -1.78
CA ASN A 178 -13.01 -0.29 -1.75
C ASN A 178 -13.59 -0.42 -0.32
N VAL A 179 -12.90 0.09 0.71
CA VAL A 179 -13.40 0.09 2.10
C VAL A 179 -14.67 0.94 2.20
N GLY A 180 -15.67 0.40 2.87
CA GLY A 180 -17.02 0.90 2.98
C GLY A 180 -18.03 0.09 2.17
N ILE A 181 -17.58 -0.81 1.29
CA ILE A 181 -18.47 -1.61 0.45
C ILE A 181 -19.09 -2.78 1.22
N ASN A 182 -20.37 -3.01 0.95
CA ASN A 182 -21.15 -4.18 1.29
C ASN A 182 -22.17 -4.41 0.16
N GLU A 183 -23.08 -5.37 0.30
CA GLU A 183 -24.06 -5.68 -0.75
C GLU A 183 -24.99 -4.48 -1.06
N GLU A 184 -25.44 -3.76 -0.03
CA GLU A 184 -26.32 -2.58 -0.17
C GLU A 184 -25.61 -1.45 -0.92
N ILE A 185 -24.36 -1.17 -0.55
CA ILE A 185 -23.51 -0.17 -1.22
C ILE A 185 -23.19 -0.59 -2.65
N ALA A 186 -22.91 -1.87 -2.89
CA ALA A 186 -22.68 -2.39 -4.25
C ALA A 186 -23.92 -2.12 -5.13
N HIS A 187 -25.13 -2.46 -4.66
CA HIS A 187 -26.37 -2.13 -5.37
C HIS A 187 -26.56 -0.62 -5.61
N GLY A 188 -26.20 0.21 -4.63
CA GLY A 188 -26.16 1.66 -4.76
C GLY A 188 -25.26 2.14 -5.91
N ILE A 189 -24.05 1.59 -6.00
CA ILE A 189 -23.10 1.87 -7.10
C ILE A 189 -23.71 1.48 -8.45
N ILE A 190 -24.40 0.34 -8.55
CA ILE A 190 -25.08 -0.09 -9.79
C ILE A 190 -26.12 0.93 -10.23
N LYS A 191 -26.94 1.42 -9.28
CA LYS A 191 -27.99 2.41 -9.56
C LYS A 191 -27.42 3.72 -10.11
N ILE A 192 -26.27 4.16 -9.60
CA ILE A 192 -25.63 5.42 -9.99
C ILE A 192 -24.86 5.30 -11.31
N THR A 193 -24.13 4.20 -11.49
CA THR A 193 -23.20 4.04 -12.61
C THR A 193 -23.81 3.32 -13.81
N GLY A 194 -24.90 2.56 -13.61
CA GLY A 194 -25.43 1.63 -14.60
C GLY A 194 -24.49 0.46 -14.90
N ASN A 195 -23.40 0.29 -14.15
CA ASN A 195 -22.37 -0.70 -14.39
C ASN A 195 -22.35 -1.74 -13.26
N ALA A 196 -23.11 -2.82 -13.45
CA ALA A 196 -23.19 -3.90 -12.47
C ALA A 196 -21.86 -4.65 -12.32
N TRP A 197 -21.16 -4.90 -13.43
CA TRP A 197 -19.85 -5.53 -13.41
C TRP A 197 -18.87 -4.81 -12.48
N PHE A 198 -18.76 -3.48 -12.61
CA PHE A 198 -17.87 -2.64 -11.81
C PHE A 198 -18.16 -2.74 -10.30
N ALA A 199 -19.43 -2.64 -9.91
CA ALA A 199 -19.82 -2.71 -8.50
C ALA A 199 -19.45 -4.08 -7.88
N TRP A 200 -19.73 -5.17 -8.60
CA TRP A 200 -19.39 -6.52 -8.13
C TRP A 200 -17.88 -6.80 -8.16
N ASP A 201 -17.15 -6.22 -9.12
CA ASP A 201 -15.69 -6.27 -9.17
C ASP A 201 -15.06 -5.61 -7.93
N CYS A 202 -15.53 -4.41 -7.56
CA CYS A 202 -15.13 -3.74 -6.33
C CYS A 202 -15.45 -4.57 -5.08
N TYR A 203 -16.64 -5.19 -5.03
CA TYR A 203 -17.05 -5.99 -3.87
C TYR A 203 -16.21 -7.26 -3.71
N ARG A 204 -15.99 -8.03 -4.78
CA ARG A 204 -15.15 -9.23 -4.70
C ARG A 204 -13.71 -8.90 -4.30
N ARG A 205 -13.15 -7.77 -4.77
CA ARG A 205 -11.78 -7.35 -4.46
C ARG A 205 -11.65 -7.01 -3.00
N PHE A 206 -12.61 -6.26 -2.47
CA PHE A 206 -12.70 -6.01 -1.05
C PHE A 206 -12.73 -7.32 -0.24
N LEU A 207 -13.59 -8.27 -0.63
CA LEU A 207 -13.69 -9.58 0.03
C LEU A 207 -12.37 -10.35 -0.02
N GLN A 208 -11.67 -10.35 -1.16
CA GLN A 208 -10.36 -10.99 -1.31
C GLN A 208 -9.34 -10.40 -0.34
N SER A 209 -9.16 -9.08 -0.34
CA SER A 209 -8.24 -8.40 0.57
C SER A 209 -8.63 -8.63 2.04
N TYR A 210 -9.92 -8.62 2.34
CA TYR A 210 -10.44 -8.92 3.67
C TYR A 210 -10.07 -10.35 4.09
N GLY A 211 -10.43 -11.36 3.30
CA GLY A 211 -10.11 -12.75 3.61
C GLY A 211 -8.62 -13.01 3.78
N MET A 212 -7.78 -12.44 2.90
CA MET A 212 -6.32 -12.56 3.00
C MET A 212 -5.78 -11.97 4.31
N ALA A 213 -6.31 -10.83 4.77
CA ALA A 213 -5.93 -10.24 6.05
C ALA A 213 -6.37 -11.04 7.29
N PHE A 214 -7.25 -12.02 7.11
CA PHE A 214 -7.61 -13.01 8.12
C PHE A 214 -6.92 -14.36 7.92
N GLY A 215 -5.92 -14.43 7.03
CA GLY A 215 -5.04 -15.59 6.86
C GLY A 215 -5.47 -16.56 5.77
N LEU A 216 -6.46 -16.22 4.94
CA LEU A 216 -6.81 -17.03 3.77
C LEU A 216 -5.78 -16.86 2.66
N ASN A 217 -5.53 -17.91 1.89
CA ASN A 217 -4.55 -17.85 0.81
C ASN A 217 -5.15 -17.21 -0.44
N ARG A 218 -4.33 -16.43 -1.14
CA ARG A 218 -4.70 -15.82 -2.41
C ARG A 218 -5.10 -16.85 -3.47
N ASN A 219 -4.38 -17.97 -3.52
CA ASN A 219 -4.63 -19.04 -4.49
C ASN A 219 -6.06 -19.60 -4.40
N ASP A 220 -6.66 -19.63 -3.21
CA ASP A 220 -8.04 -20.11 -3.05
C ASP A 220 -9.04 -19.18 -3.75
N PHE A 221 -8.79 -17.86 -3.72
CA PHE A 221 -9.59 -16.88 -4.46
C PHE A 221 -9.33 -16.96 -5.97
N ASP A 222 -8.07 -17.10 -6.37
CA ASP A 222 -7.68 -17.24 -7.77
C ASP A 222 -8.31 -18.49 -8.41
N ASP A 223 -8.45 -19.59 -7.66
CA ASP A 223 -9.17 -20.79 -8.07
C ASP A 223 -10.68 -20.54 -8.28
N ILE A 224 -11.32 -19.74 -7.40
CA ILE A 224 -12.75 -19.43 -7.52
C ILE A 224 -13.04 -18.64 -8.80
N ILE A 225 -12.28 -17.58 -9.08
CA ILE A 225 -12.44 -16.80 -10.32
C ILE A 225 -11.91 -17.57 -11.54
N GLY A 226 -10.92 -18.44 -11.37
CA GLY A 226 -10.44 -19.38 -12.38
C GLY A 226 -11.57 -20.27 -12.91
N ARG A 227 -12.28 -20.95 -12.01
CA ARG A 227 -13.45 -21.77 -12.36
C ARG A 227 -14.55 -20.97 -13.05
N ALA A 228 -14.80 -19.73 -12.59
CA ALA A 228 -15.79 -18.87 -13.23
C ALA A 228 -15.44 -18.53 -14.70
N LYS A 229 -14.15 -18.38 -15.01
CA LYS A 229 -13.66 -18.17 -16.38
C LYS A 229 -13.75 -19.45 -17.22
N GLU A 230 -13.36 -20.60 -16.65
CA GLU A 230 -13.44 -21.91 -17.31
C GLU A 230 -14.88 -22.28 -17.67
N ASP A 231 -15.83 -22.08 -16.76
CA ASP A 231 -17.27 -22.32 -16.96
C ASP A 231 -17.83 -21.57 -18.19
N ARG A 232 -17.22 -20.43 -18.55
CA ARG A 232 -17.62 -19.59 -19.67
C ARG A 232 -16.66 -19.62 -20.86
N LYS A 233 -15.58 -20.41 -20.77
CA LYS A 233 -14.52 -20.48 -21.78
C LYS A 233 -13.96 -19.10 -22.15
N VAL A 234 -13.86 -18.21 -21.17
CA VAL A 234 -13.26 -16.88 -21.34
C VAL A 234 -11.83 -16.89 -20.79
N LEU A 235 -10.96 -16.06 -21.37
CA LEU A 235 -9.55 -15.97 -20.95
C LEU A 235 -9.35 -14.89 -19.90
N HIS A 236 -10.08 -13.78 -20.03
CA HIS A 236 -9.90 -12.58 -19.22
C HIS A 236 -11.10 -12.31 -18.32
N LYS A 237 -10.84 -11.76 -17.12
CA LYS A 237 -11.89 -11.41 -16.14
C LYS A 237 -12.90 -10.40 -16.69
N ILE A 238 -12.45 -9.49 -17.56
CA ILE A 238 -13.27 -8.44 -18.18
C ILE A 238 -14.32 -9.00 -19.15
N GLU A 239 -14.17 -10.27 -19.56
CA GLU A 239 -15.12 -10.97 -20.44
C GLU A 239 -16.24 -11.66 -19.66
N LEU A 240 -16.17 -11.68 -18.32
CA LEU A 240 -17.26 -12.20 -17.48
C LEU A 240 -18.47 -11.27 -17.54
N SER A 241 -19.68 -11.85 -17.61
CA SER A 241 -20.92 -11.09 -17.54
C SER A 241 -21.19 -10.55 -16.14
N ASP A 242 -22.02 -9.50 -16.02
CA ASP A 242 -22.46 -8.90 -14.77
C ASP A 242 -22.95 -9.93 -13.76
N GLU A 243 -23.82 -10.84 -14.20
CA GLU A 243 -24.36 -11.92 -13.37
C GLU A 243 -23.27 -12.86 -12.85
N LYS A 244 -22.27 -13.18 -13.67
CA LYS A 244 -21.19 -14.07 -13.28
C LYS A 244 -20.19 -13.39 -12.35
N MET A 245 -19.95 -12.10 -12.54
CA MET A 245 -19.14 -11.33 -11.60
C MET A 245 -19.81 -11.26 -10.23
N ARG A 246 -21.13 -11.04 -10.18
CA ARG A 246 -21.92 -11.13 -8.95
C ARG A 246 -21.82 -12.51 -8.28
N ASP A 247 -22.07 -13.58 -9.04
CA ASP A 247 -21.98 -14.95 -8.53
C ASP A 247 -20.58 -15.25 -7.97
N THR A 248 -19.53 -14.72 -8.60
CA THR A 248 -18.15 -14.84 -8.14
C THR A 248 -17.93 -14.10 -6.82
N ALA A 249 -18.43 -12.87 -6.68
CA ALA A 249 -18.38 -12.11 -5.43
C ALA A 249 -19.09 -12.86 -4.28
N PHE A 250 -20.25 -13.46 -4.53
CA PHE A 250 -20.94 -14.28 -3.54
C PHE A 250 -20.18 -15.56 -3.17
N LYS A 251 -19.55 -16.24 -4.14
CA LYS A 251 -18.66 -17.37 -3.82
C LYS A 251 -17.47 -16.98 -2.94
N TYR A 252 -16.89 -15.79 -3.14
CA TYR A 252 -15.83 -15.27 -2.25
C TYR A 252 -16.37 -15.06 -0.84
N ARG A 253 -17.56 -14.46 -0.73
CA ARG A 253 -18.24 -14.22 0.54
C ARG A 253 -18.52 -15.53 1.29
N GLU A 254 -19.10 -16.51 0.60
CA GLU A 254 -19.38 -17.84 1.13
C GLU A 254 -18.11 -18.58 1.56
N PHE A 255 -17.04 -18.48 0.78
CA PHE A 255 -15.74 -19.05 1.14
C PHE A 255 -15.21 -18.45 2.45
N ILE A 256 -15.23 -17.13 2.60
CA ILE A 256 -14.76 -16.45 3.82
C ILE A 256 -15.58 -16.86 5.05
N ILE A 257 -16.91 -16.85 4.92
CA ILE A 257 -17.82 -17.26 6.00
C ILE A 257 -17.63 -18.76 6.34
N GLY A 258 -17.44 -19.61 5.33
CA GLY A 258 -17.18 -21.04 5.50
C GLY A 258 -15.90 -21.35 6.27
N GLN A 259 -14.91 -20.45 6.25
CA GLN A 259 -13.69 -20.54 7.05
C GLN A 259 -13.85 -19.98 8.48
N GLY A 260 -15.08 -19.61 8.88
CA GLY A 260 -15.39 -19.08 10.20
C GLY A 260 -15.02 -17.59 10.39
N ILE A 261 -14.70 -16.88 9.32
CA ILE A 261 -14.37 -15.45 9.38
C ILE A 261 -15.66 -14.64 9.29
N ARG A 262 -15.92 -13.81 10.29
CA ARG A 262 -17.07 -12.91 10.33
C ARG A 262 -16.80 -11.69 9.45
N LEU A 263 -17.67 -11.44 8.48
CA LEU A 263 -17.66 -10.22 7.68
C LEU A 263 -18.36 -9.08 8.42
N GLU A 264 -17.75 -7.90 8.40
CA GLU A 264 -18.32 -6.70 8.99
C GLU A 264 -19.10 -5.90 7.94
N GLU A 265 -20.43 -5.89 8.09
CA GLU A 265 -21.36 -5.25 7.15
C GLU A 265 -21.51 -3.74 7.42
N SER A 266 -21.22 -3.26 8.63
CA SER A 266 -21.24 -1.83 8.95
C SER A 266 -19.99 -1.15 8.37
N PRO A 267 -20.13 -0.17 7.45
CA PRO A 267 -18.98 0.52 6.85
C PRO A 267 -18.03 1.14 7.89
N VAL A 268 -18.59 1.71 8.96
CA VAL A 268 -17.81 2.31 10.05
C VAL A 268 -17.01 1.27 10.81
N LYS A 269 -17.62 0.16 11.25
CA LYS A 269 -16.90 -0.91 11.95
C LYS A 269 -15.87 -1.60 11.03
N GLN A 270 -16.20 -1.71 9.75
CA GLN A 270 -15.30 -2.22 8.72
C GLN A 270 -14.04 -1.36 8.63
N LEU A 271 -14.17 -0.02 8.60
CA LEU A 271 -13.03 0.90 8.60
C LEU A 271 -12.12 0.70 9.83
N TYR A 272 -12.68 0.64 11.04
CA TYR A 272 -11.87 0.45 12.25
C TYR A 272 -11.19 -0.93 12.30
N THR A 273 -11.87 -1.98 11.84
CA THR A 273 -11.28 -3.32 11.71
C THR A 273 -10.09 -3.30 10.75
N ILE A 274 -10.20 -2.53 9.66
CA ILE A 274 -9.15 -2.43 8.66
C ILE A 274 -7.98 -1.57 9.15
N ILE A 275 -8.24 -0.48 9.87
CA ILE A 275 -7.18 0.30 10.53
C ILE A 275 -6.37 -0.61 11.45
N ASP A 276 -7.03 -1.41 12.30
CA ASP A 276 -6.38 -2.38 13.16
C ASP A 276 -5.53 -3.40 12.38
N LYS A 277 -6.09 -3.96 11.30
CA LYS A 277 -5.37 -4.91 10.44
C LYS A 277 -4.14 -4.29 9.78
N VAL A 278 -4.24 -3.07 9.28
CA VAL A 278 -3.10 -2.37 8.66
C VAL A 278 -2.01 -2.08 9.69
N LEU A 279 -2.36 -1.64 10.91
CA LEU A 279 -1.39 -1.44 11.99
C LEU A 279 -0.71 -2.76 12.38
N LYS A 280 -1.48 -3.83 12.57
CA LYS A 280 -0.97 -5.17 12.90
C LYS A 280 -0.16 -5.80 11.76
N SER A 281 -0.39 -5.40 10.51
CA SER A 281 0.36 -5.91 9.35
C SER A 281 1.88 -5.66 9.45
N TRP A 282 2.30 -4.63 10.23
CA TRP A 282 3.70 -4.39 10.58
C TRP A 282 4.37 -5.60 11.22
N ASN A 283 3.62 -6.40 11.97
CA ASN A 283 4.15 -7.53 12.73
C ASN A 283 3.95 -8.89 12.05
N THR A 284 3.51 -8.91 10.79
CA THR A 284 3.39 -10.14 9.98
C THR A 284 4.76 -10.78 9.70
N GLY A 285 4.76 -12.08 9.39
CA GLY A 285 5.97 -12.84 9.08
C GLY A 285 6.76 -12.24 7.91
N LYS A 286 6.07 -11.90 6.79
CA LYS A 286 6.66 -11.26 5.61
C LYS A 286 7.31 -9.91 5.93
N ALA A 287 6.64 -9.04 6.69
CA ALA A 287 7.15 -7.72 7.04
C ALA A 287 8.37 -7.80 7.98
N LYS A 288 8.32 -8.69 8.99
CA LYS A 288 9.47 -8.95 9.88
C LYS A 288 10.66 -9.54 9.14
N ALA A 289 10.43 -10.49 8.23
CA ALA A 289 11.48 -11.06 7.39
C ALA A 289 12.14 -9.99 6.53
N TYR A 290 11.36 -9.14 5.85
CA TYR A 290 11.87 -8.03 5.07
C TYR A 290 12.70 -7.05 5.91
N ARG A 291 12.21 -6.65 7.09
CA ARG A 291 12.97 -5.75 7.98
C ARG A 291 14.27 -6.38 8.46
N LYS A 292 14.29 -7.67 8.77
CA LYS A 292 15.51 -8.39 9.14
C LYS A 292 16.52 -8.41 7.99
N ILE A 293 16.07 -8.71 6.77
CA ILE A 293 16.90 -8.72 5.55
C ILE A 293 17.50 -7.33 5.31
N MET A 294 16.66 -6.29 5.42
CA MET A 294 17.04 -4.91 5.15
C MET A 294 17.69 -4.19 6.36
N LYS A 295 17.85 -4.89 7.50
CA LYS A 295 18.40 -4.36 8.75
C LYS A 295 17.65 -3.11 9.26
N LEU A 296 16.33 -3.15 9.21
CA LEU A 296 15.44 -2.08 9.68
C LEU A 296 14.98 -2.33 11.12
N SER A 297 14.79 -1.26 11.90
CA SER A 297 14.26 -1.36 13.27
C SER A 297 12.77 -1.69 13.28
N ASP A 298 12.34 -2.52 14.25
CA ASP A 298 10.94 -2.82 14.51
C ASP A 298 10.20 -1.65 15.19
N ASP A 299 10.92 -0.72 15.82
CA ASP A 299 10.35 0.36 16.65
C ASP A 299 9.77 1.53 15.85
N TRP A 300 10.03 1.59 14.54
CA TRP A 300 9.59 2.71 13.71
C TRP A 300 8.07 2.72 13.48
N GLY A 301 7.45 1.55 13.45
CA GLY A 301 6.02 1.40 13.20
C GLY A 301 5.56 1.82 11.81
N THR A 302 4.25 1.94 11.66
CA THR A 302 3.60 2.34 10.40
C THR A 302 2.53 3.39 10.65
N ALA A 303 2.42 4.36 9.74
CA ALA A 303 1.24 5.19 9.60
C ALA A 303 0.14 4.44 8.82
N VAL A 304 -1.09 4.94 8.87
CA VAL A 304 -2.21 4.48 8.07
C VAL A 304 -2.79 5.65 7.28
N ILE A 305 -2.82 5.51 5.96
CA ILE A 305 -3.28 6.52 5.02
C ILE A 305 -4.69 6.15 4.58
N ILE A 306 -5.65 7.05 4.78
CA ILE A 306 -7.05 6.87 4.40
C ILE A 306 -7.39 7.91 3.33
N GLN A 307 -7.72 7.47 2.13
CA GLN A 307 -8.04 8.35 0.99
C GLN A 307 -9.33 7.92 0.30
N SER A 308 -10.06 8.86 -0.30
CA SER A 308 -11.18 8.51 -1.19
C SER A 308 -10.71 7.65 -2.36
N MET A 309 -11.47 6.62 -2.71
CA MET A 309 -11.21 5.80 -3.88
C MET A 309 -11.33 6.60 -5.19
N VAL A 310 -10.43 6.28 -6.11
CA VAL A 310 -10.48 6.61 -7.54
C VAL A 310 -10.38 5.30 -8.30
N PHE A 311 -11.13 5.15 -9.39
CA PHE A 311 -11.35 3.85 -10.02
C PHE A 311 -10.80 3.77 -11.45
N GLY A 312 -9.68 3.06 -11.62
CA GLY A 312 -9.16 2.69 -12.94
C GLY A 312 -9.97 1.58 -13.64
N ASN A 313 -10.92 0.96 -12.93
CA ASN A 313 -11.81 -0.09 -13.44
C ASN A 313 -13.27 0.38 -13.64
N ARG A 314 -13.52 1.69 -13.64
CA ARG A 314 -14.88 2.25 -13.72
C ARG A 314 -15.52 2.03 -15.10
N THR A 315 -14.77 2.30 -16.15
CA THR A 315 -15.18 2.15 -17.55
C THR A 315 -14.04 1.55 -18.38
N LYS A 316 -14.28 1.32 -19.68
CA LYS A 316 -13.23 0.86 -20.60
C LYS A 316 -12.15 1.93 -20.88
N ASP A 317 -12.48 3.20 -20.66
CA ASP A 317 -11.60 4.35 -20.84
C ASP A 317 -10.98 4.82 -19.52
N SER A 318 -11.10 4.00 -18.47
CA SER A 318 -10.48 4.21 -17.18
C SER A 318 -9.25 3.31 -17.06
N GLY A 319 -8.23 3.75 -16.33
CA GLY A 319 -7.03 2.97 -16.11
C GLY A 319 -6.20 3.42 -14.93
N SER A 320 -5.26 2.57 -14.54
CA SER A 320 -4.27 2.83 -13.51
C SER A 320 -2.88 2.54 -14.06
N GLY A 321 -1.86 3.22 -13.54
CA GLY A 321 -0.50 3.02 -14.02
C GLY A 321 0.57 3.53 -13.09
N VAL A 322 1.80 3.19 -13.44
CA VAL A 322 3.02 3.65 -12.81
C VAL A 322 3.87 4.32 -13.87
N VAL A 323 4.29 5.56 -13.61
CA VAL A 323 5.13 6.35 -14.50
C VAL A 323 6.41 6.76 -13.80
N PHE A 324 7.52 6.50 -14.47
CA PHE A 324 8.83 7.04 -14.17
C PHE A 324 9.02 8.33 -14.97
N THR A 325 9.53 9.36 -14.32
CA THR A 325 9.78 10.64 -14.98
C THR A 325 11.01 10.64 -15.89
N HIS A 326 11.84 9.61 -15.75
CA HIS A 326 13.01 9.35 -16.57
C HIS A 326 13.03 7.88 -17.00
N ASN A 327 13.73 7.59 -18.08
CA ASN A 327 13.96 6.20 -18.49
C ASN A 327 14.88 5.51 -17.46
N PRO A 328 14.41 4.50 -16.71
CA PRO A 328 15.22 3.83 -15.70
C PRO A 328 16.40 3.03 -16.28
N ARG A 329 16.42 2.77 -17.59
CA ARG A 329 17.48 2.05 -18.32
C ARG A 329 18.59 2.98 -18.81
N LEU A 330 18.33 4.28 -18.95
CA LEU A 330 19.30 5.25 -19.45
C LEU A 330 19.82 6.12 -18.31
N SER A 331 21.10 6.48 -18.36
CA SER A 331 21.75 7.38 -17.40
C SER A 331 21.51 8.87 -17.70
N GLY A 332 20.58 9.19 -18.61
CA GLY A 332 20.29 10.57 -19.02
C GLY A 332 19.35 11.28 -18.04
N GLY A 333 19.58 12.58 -17.81
CA GLY A 333 18.74 13.45 -16.96
C GLY A 333 17.65 14.22 -17.72
N LEU A 334 17.24 13.74 -18.89
CA LEU A 334 16.14 14.34 -19.65
C LEU A 334 14.83 13.65 -19.28
N VAL A 335 13.81 14.45 -18.97
CA VAL A 335 12.45 13.97 -18.72
C VAL A 335 11.96 13.16 -19.92
N THR A 336 11.81 11.86 -19.70
CA THR A 336 11.33 10.88 -20.67
C THR A 336 10.40 9.95 -19.91
N LEU A 337 9.09 10.10 -20.13
CA LEU A 337 8.10 9.29 -19.41
C LEU A 337 8.23 7.82 -19.83
N TRP A 338 8.36 6.96 -18.83
CA TRP A 338 8.51 5.52 -19.00
C TRP A 338 7.61 4.82 -17.99
N GLY A 339 7.11 3.62 -18.29
CA GLY A 339 6.41 2.82 -17.30
C GLY A 339 5.30 1.97 -17.89
N ASP A 340 4.34 1.61 -17.06
CA ASP A 340 3.32 0.64 -17.41
C ASP A 340 1.95 1.11 -16.89
N TYR A 341 0.91 1.01 -17.73
CA TYR A 341 -0.48 1.23 -17.33
C TYR A 341 -1.38 0.08 -17.80
N SER A 342 -2.57 -0.06 -17.22
CA SER A 342 -3.60 -0.98 -17.73
C SER A 342 -5.00 -0.36 -17.64
N LEU A 343 -5.89 -0.84 -18.51
CA LEU A 343 -7.27 -0.35 -18.65
C LEU A 343 -8.25 -1.30 -17.97
N GLY A 344 -9.29 -0.75 -17.34
CA GLY A 344 -10.32 -1.56 -16.68
C GLY A 344 -9.83 -2.27 -15.41
N ASP A 345 -8.74 -1.77 -14.82
CA ASP A 345 -8.01 -2.40 -13.72
C ASP A 345 -7.76 -1.40 -12.58
N GLN A 346 -7.50 -1.90 -11.38
CA GLN A 346 -7.05 -1.08 -10.25
C GLN A 346 -5.52 -1.11 -10.16
N GLY A 347 -4.90 -0.12 -9.52
CA GLY A 347 -3.43 -0.02 -9.43
C GLY A 347 -2.74 -1.28 -8.88
N GLU A 348 -3.42 -2.07 -8.03
CA GLU A 348 -2.92 -3.36 -7.55
C GLU A 348 -2.68 -4.37 -8.69
N ASP A 349 -3.51 -4.38 -9.73
CA ASP A 349 -3.37 -5.30 -10.86
C ASP A 349 -2.06 -5.02 -11.64
N VAL A 350 -1.70 -3.74 -11.81
CA VAL A 350 -0.47 -3.30 -12.47
C VAL A 350 0.75 -3.72 -11.65
N VAL A 351 0.75 -3.44 -10.35
CA VAL A 351 1.89 -3.72 -9.46
C VAL A 351 2.05 -5.22 -9.18
N SER A 352 0.95 -5.97 -9.09
CA SER A 352 1.00 -7.43 -8.93
C SER A 352 1.47 -8.14 -10.20
N GLY A 353 1.40 -7.50 -11.36
CA GLY A 353 1.83 -8.08 -12.62
C GLY A 353 0.86 -9.12 -13.18
N LEU A 354 -0.37 -9.17 -12.69
CA LEU A 354 -1.40 -10.14 -13.12
C LEU A 354 -2.05 -9.81 -14.46
N VAL A 355 -1.87 -8.58 -14.94
CA VAL A 355 -2.50 -8.07 -16.16
C VAL A 355 -1.44 -7.70 -17.17
N ASN A 356 -1.81 -7.78 -18.44
CA ASN A 356 -0.97 -7.28 -19.51
C ASN A 356 -0.94 -5.76 -19.42
N THR A 357 0.25 -5.19 -19.28
CA THR A 357 0.43 -3.74 -19.23
C THR A 357 0.64 -3.18 -20.62
N LEU A 358 0.35 -1.89 -20.76
CA LEU A 358 0.57 -1.08 -21.95
C LEU A 358 1.66 -0.01 -21.66
N PRO A 359 2.48 0.38 -22.65
CA PRO A 359 3.60 1.29 -22.45
C PRO A 359 3.12 2.73 -22.24
N ILE A 360 3.90 3.57 -21.56
CA ILE A 360 3.52 4.98 -21.35
C ILE A 360 3.82 5.84 -22.58
N SER A 361 4.96 5.62 -23.25
CA SER A 361 5.42 6.41 -24.39
C SER A 361 5.69 5.56 -25.64
N GLU A 362 5.63 6.20 -26.81
CA GLU A 362 5.93 5.57 -28.10
C GLU A 362 7.39 5.07 -28.16
N THR A 363 8.33 5.90 -27.70
CA THR A 363 9.76 5.55 -27.66
C THR A 363 10.03 4.35 -26.77
N GLN A 364 9.33 4.24 -25.64
CA GLN A 364 9.36 3.03 -24.81
C GLN A 364 8.86 1.81 -25.58
N ALA A 365 7.71 1.94 -26.26
CA ALA A 365 7.11 0.84 -26.99
C ALA A 365 8.05 0.28 -28.06
N GLU A 366 8.71 1.15 -28.83
CA GLU A 366 9.72 0.76 -29.82
C GLU A 366 10.90 0.00 -29.19
N ILE A 367 11.46 0.51 -28.10
CA ILE A 367 12.61 -0.11 -27.42
C ILE A 367 12.25 -1.47 -26.81
N GLU A 368 11.03 -1.62 -26.30
CA GLU A 368 10.55 -2.86 -25.67
C GLU A 368 9.90 -3.82 -26.68
N ASN A 369 9.90 -3.52 -27.99
CA ASN A 369 9.20 -4.27 -29.02
C ASN A 369 7.70 -4.51 -28.72
N ARG A 370 7.02 -3.47 -28.21
CA ARG A 370 5.58 -3.44 -27.90
C ARG A 370 4.83 -2.57 -28.93
N ASP A 371 3.50 -2.72 -29.00
CA ASP A 371 2.68 -1.92 -29.92
C ASP A 371 2.64 -0.45 -29.52
N ALA A 372 3.22 0.42 -30.35
CA ALA A 372 3.25 1.86 -30.15
C ALA A 372 1.86 2.51 -30.13
N ASN A 373 0.87 1.98 -30.86
CA ASN A 373 -0.49 2.55 -30.86
C ASN A 373 -1.18 2.40 -29.51
N SER A 374 -0.82 1.35 -28.77
CA SER A 374 -1.35 1.08 -27.43
C SER A 374 -0.72 1.96 -26.33
N ALA A 375 0.28 2.79 -26.65
CA ALA A 375 0.94 3.64 -25.68
C ALA A 375 -0.03 4.69 -25.10
N LEU A 376 0.13 5.06 -23.83
CA LEU A 376 -0.70 6.08 -23.16
C LEU A 376 -0.65 7.41 -23.94
N GLN A 377 0.53 7.77 -24.45
CA GLN A 377 0.75 8.91 -25.32
C GLN A 377 -0.21 8.99 -26.52
N ASN A 378 -0.54 7.84 -27.11
CA ASN A 378 -1.36 7.75 -28.32
C ASN A 378 -2.84 7.49 -28.00
N SER A 379 -3.11 6.63 -27.02
CA SER A 379 -4.48 6.25 -26.63
C SER A 379 -5.18 7.33 -25.78
N PHE A 380 -4.45 8.02 -24.90
CA PHE A 380 -4.98 9.03 -23.97
C PHE A 380 -4.07 10.27 -23.91
N PRO A 381 -4.00 11.05 -25.01
CA PRO A 381 -3.03 12.15 -25.13
C PRO A 381 -3.23 13.26 -24.09
N GLU A 382 -4.47 13.57 -23.69
CA GLU A 382 -4.74 14.56 -22.63
C GLU A 382 -4.14 14.12 -21.29
N VAL A 383 -4.37 12.87 -20.89
CA VAL A 383 -3.81 12.28 -19.66
C VAL A 383 -2.28 12.30 -19.72
N TYR A 384 -1.69 11.82 -20.82
CA TYR A 384 -0.24 11.80 -21.00
C TYR A 384 0.38 13.20 -20.94
N ASN A 385 -0.20 14.18 -21.63
CA ASN A 385 0.30 15.56 -21.64
C ASN A 385 0.17 16.20 -20.26
N SER A 386 -0.93 15.93 -19.54
CA SER A 386 -1.09 16.39 -18.16
C SER A 386 0.01 15.86 -17.26
N ILE A 387 0.30 14.54 -17.31
CA ILE A 387 1.42 13.94 -16.56
C ILE A 387 2.75 14.62 -16.95
N LYS A 388 3.02 14.75 -18.25
CA LYS A 388 4.27 15.33 -18.75
C LYS A 388 4.48 16.76 -18.28
N ASN A 389 3.43 17.58 -18.25
CA ASN A 389 3.51 18.98 -17.82
C ASN A 389 3.84 19.07 -16.33
N HIS A 390 3.08 18.36 -15.47
CA HIS A 390 3.34 18.34 -14.02
C HIS A 390 4.74 17.80 -13.70
N VAL A 391 5.18 16.75 -14.39
CA VAL A 391 6.52 16.17 -14.22
C VAL A 391 7.62 17.15 -14.63
N SER A 392 7.42 17.87 -15.73
CA SER A 392 8.39 18.85 -16.23
C SER A 392 8.53 20.02 -15.26
N GLU A 393 7.42 20.54 -14.72
CA GLU A 393 7.44 21.57 -13.68
C GLU A 393 8.15 21.08 -12.42
N LEU A 394 7.80 19.88 -11.93
CA LEU A 394 8.37 19.31 -10.71
C LEU A 394 9.90 19.15 -10.80
N ILE A 395 10.41 18.70 -11.95
CA ILE A 395 11.82 18.38 -12.13
C ILE A 395 12.63 19.61 -12.53
N TYR A 396 12.18 20.35 -13.54
CA TYR A 396 12.95 21.47 -14.07
C TYR A 396 12.77 22.77 -13.29
N GLU A 397 11.58 23.04 -12.77
CA GLU A 397 11.30 24.28 -12.04
C GLU A 397 11.48 24.08 -10.52
N LYS A 398 10.97 22.97 -9.99
CA LYS A 398 11.03 22.68 -8.54
C LYS A 398 12.25 21.86 -8.13
N ASN A 399 13.13 21.49 -9.08
CA ASN A 399 14.40 20.78 -8.87
C ASN A 399 14.27 19.45 -8.11
N TRP A 400 13.15 18.74 -8.29
CA TRP A 400 13.01 17.41 -7.74
C TRP A 400 13.93 16.41 -8.46
N SER A 401 14.39 15.41 -7.71
CA SER A 401 15.02 14.23 -8.33
C SER A 401 14.01 13.49 -9.21
N PRO A 402 14.47 12.68 -10.19
CA PRO A 402 13.59 11.78 -10.93
C PRO A 402 12.66 10.97 -10.02
N GLN A 403 11.38 10.88 -10.38
CA GLN A 403 10.32 10.32 -9.56
C GLN A 403 9.68 9.10 -10.23
N GLU A 404 9.23 8.17 -9.40
CA GLU A 404 8.30 7.12 -9.76
C GLU A 404 6.95 7.46 -9.13
N MET A 405 5.93 7.59 -9.97
CA MET A 405 4.60 8.04 -9.58
C MET A 405 3.55 6.98 -9.93
N GLU A 406 2.64 6.72 -8.98
CA GLU A 406 1.44 5.93 -9.22
C GLU A 406 0.29 6.88 -9.56
N PHE A 407 -0.46 6.58 -10.63
CA PHE A 407 -1.59 7.41 -11.06
C PHE A 407 -2.80 6.54 -11.44
N THR A 408 -3.96 7.17 -11.47
CA THR A 408 -5.21 6.56 -11.94
C THR A 408 -6.03 7.63 -12.65
N PHE A 409 -6.65 7.26 -13.76
CA PHE A 409 -7.56 8.12 -14.50
C PHE A 409 -8.93 7.43 -14.65
N GLU A 410 -10.01 8.15 -14.34
CA GLU A 410 -11.37 7.60 -14.48
C GLU A 410 -11.93 7.80 -15.89
N SER A 411 -11.33 8.69 -16.69
CA SER A 411 -11.65 8.92 -18.10
C SER A 411 -10.40 9.41 -18.86
N GLY A 412 -10.50 9.54 -20.18
CA GLY A 412 -9.44 10.13 -21.00
C GLY A 412 -9.21 11.63 -20.81
N ASN A 413 -9.94 12.31 -19.91
CA ASN A 413 -9.78 13.73 -19.64
C ASN A 413 -8.76 14.00 -18.51
N GLU A 414 -7.98 15.07 -18.64
CA GLU A 414 -7.00 15.47 -17.62
C GLU A 414 -7.60 15.74 -16.22
N LYS A 415 -8.87 16.15 -16.14
CA LYS A 415 -9.55 16.44 -14.87
C LYS A 415 -9.84 15.18 -14.06
N ASP A 416 -9.85 14.03 -14.71
CA ASP A 416 -10.12 12.75 -14.06
C ASP A 416 -8.81 11.99 -13.77
N LEU A 417 -7.64 12.63 -13.95
CA LEU A 417 -6.34 12.11 -13.57
C LEU A 417 -6.03 12.43 -12.10
N PHE A 418 -5.63 11.41 -11.36
CA PHE A 418 -5.25 11.50 -9.95
C PHE A 418 -3.89 10.84 -9.72
N PHE A 419 -3.09 11.46 -8.85
CA PHE A 419 -1.80 10.91 -8.40
C PHE A 419 -1.97 10.30 -7.01
N LEU A 420 -1.52 9.05 -6.87
CA LEU A 420 -1.78 8.21 -5.69
C LEU A 420 -0.54 7.94 -4.85
N GLN A 421 0.65 8.14 -5.42
CA GLN A 421 1.92 7.98 -4.73
C GLN A 421 3.03 8.63 -5.57
N THR A 422 4.07 9.14 -4.91
CA THR A 422 5.37 9.41 -5.56
C THR A 422 6.49 8.88 -4.67
N ARG A 423 7.63 8.59 -5.28
CA ARG A 423 8.89 8.27 -4.59
C ARG A 423 10.07 8.58 -5.50
N ASP A 424 11.22 8.87 -4.90
CA ASP A 424 12.46 9.01 -5.65
C ASP A 424 12.78 7.73 -6.44
N MET A 425 13.17 7.91 -7.69
CA MET A 425 13.69 6.83 -8.50
C MET A 425 15.09 6.44 -8.04
N ALA A 426 15.34 5.14 -7.97
CA ALA A 426 16.71 4.65 -7.88
C ALA A 426 17.37 4.81 -9.26
N ILE A 427 18.19 5.84 -9.44
CA ILE A 427 18.94 6.06 -10.68
C ILE A 427 20.01 4.96 -10.81
N ARG A 428 20.03 4.23 -11.92
CA ARG A 428 21.08 3.24 -12.20
C ARG A 428 22.40 3.97 -12.42
N HIS A 429 23.32 3.84 -11.47
CA HIS A 429 24.72 4.11 -11.77
C HIS A 429 25.19 3.08 -12.79
N GLY A 430 25.91 3.51 -13.83
CA GLY A 430 26.49 2.65 -14.86
C GLY A 430 27.51 1.68 -14.25
N LYS A 431 27.03 0.63 -13.58
CA LYS A 431 27.84 -0.48 -13.13
C LYS A 431 28.18 -1.33 -14.35
N LYS A 432 29.42 -1.80 -14.42
CA LYS A 432 29.78 -2.91 -15.29
C LYS A 432 28.90 -4.10 -14.92
N VAL A 433 28.11 -4.57 -15.86
CA VAL A 433 27.30 -5.78 -15.74
C VAL A 433 27.94 -6.85 -16.62
N LEU A 434 27.81 -8.11 -16.21
CA LEU A 434 28.32 -9.24 -16.99
C LEU A 434 27.54 -9.36 -18.30
N SER A 435 28.21 -9.81 -19.36
CA SER A 435 27.60 -10.16 -20.65
C SER A 435 27.91 -11.60 -21.02
N PHE A 436 27.07 -12.22 -21.84
CA PHE A 436 27.38 -13.56 -22.36
C PHE A 436 28.53 -13.48 -23.36
N MET A 437 29.52 -14.37 -23.23
CA MET A 437 30.59 -14.48 -24.21
C MET A 437 30.02 -15.00 -25.55
N GLY A 438 30.26 -14.27 -26.63
CA GLY A 438 29.74 -14.58 -27.97
C GLY A 438 30.47 -15.72 -28.70
N THR A 439 30.76 -16.85 -28.03
CA THR A 439 31.44 -18.00 -28.66
C THR A 439 30.44 -19.06 -29.18
N PRO A 440 30.67 -19.63 -30.38
CA PRO A 440 29.75 -20.55 -31.04
C PRO A 440 29.73 -21.98 -30.47
N GLU A 441 30.43 -22.25 -29.36
CA GLU A 441 30.64 -23.61 -28.83
C GLU A 441 29.75 -23.97 -27.63
N THR A 442 28.86 -23.08 -27.20
CA THR A 442 27.90 -23.39 -26.14
C THR A 442 26.67 -24.09 -26.74
N ASN A 443 26.32 -25.28 -26.23
CA ASN A 443 25.05 -25.97 -26.52
C ASN A 443 23.81 -25.21 -25.98
N ALA A 444 23.95 -23.93 -25.68
CA ALA A 444 22.91 -23.12 -25.10
C ALA A 444 21.94 -22.66 -26.20
N ARG A 445 20.66 -22.97 -26.02
CA ARG A 445 19.62 -22.69 -27.01
C ARG A 445 18.77 -21.52 -26.53
N PHE A 446 18.60 -20.49 -27.36
CA PHE A 446 17.61 -19.45 -27.09
C PHE A 446 16.21 -20.07 -27.00
N ILE A 447 15.51 -19.84 -25.88
CA ILE A 447 14.20 -20.45 -25.62
C ILE A 447 13.10 -19.42 -25.39
N GLY A 448 13.44 -18.16 -25.18
CA GLY A 448 12.45 -17.11 -25.01
C GLY A 448 13.03 -15.77 -24.63
N HIS A 449 12.12 -14.82 -24.46
CA HIS A 449 12.42 -13.46 -24.05
C HIS A 449 11.36 -12.99 -23.04
N GLY A 450 11.73 -12.01 -22.23
CA GLY A 450 10.85 -11.28 -21.32
C GLY A 450 11.34 -9.84 -21.19
N ILE A 451 10.87 -9.13 -20.17
CA ILE A 451 11.31 -7.77 -19.86
C ILE A 451 12.52 -7.84 -18.93
N GLY A 452 13.70 -7.46 -19.43
CA GLY A 452 14.90 -7.30 -18.61
C GLY A 452 14.73 -6.19 -17.57
N VAL A 453 14.77 -6.54 -16.29
CA VAL A 453 14.62 -5.61 -15.18
C VAL A 453 15.96 -5.20 -14.61
N SER A 454 16.75 -6.12 -14.05
CA SER A 454 17.98 -5.79 -13.30
C SER A 454 19.06 -6.84 -13.50
N GLY A 455 20.33 -6.46 -13.32
CA GLY A 455 21.47 -7.35 -13.56
C GLY A 455 21.88 -7.41 -15.04
N GLY A 456 22.85 -8.28 -15.32
CA GLY A 456 23.31 -8.60 -16.69
C GLY A 456 23.17 -10.09 -16.95
N ALA A 457 24.07 -10.65 -17.75
CA ALA A 457 24.15 -12.08 -18.01
C ALA A 457 24.43 -12.88 -16.73
N MET A 458 23.65 -13.94 -16.52
CA MET A 458 23.80 -14.89 -15.42
C MET A 458 23.49 -16.30 -15.92
N SER A 459 24.24 -17.28 -15.42
CA SER A 459 23.97 -18.70 -15.60
C SER A 459 23.84 -19.38 -14.25
N GLY A 460 22.78 -20.14 -14.03
CA GLY A 460 22.48 -20.75 -12.74
C GLY A 460 21.59 -21.99 -12.83
N ARG A 461 21.41 -22.66 -11.70
CA ARG A 461 20.50 -23.79 -11.54
C ARG A 461 19.08 -23.29 -11.31
N VAL A 462 18.11 -23.90 -11.97
CA VAL A 462 16.69 -23.62 -11.75
C VAL A 462 16.24 -24.14 -10.39
N VAL A 463 15.51 -23.33 -9.64
CA VAL A 463 14.88 -23.66 -8.35
C VAL A 463 13.48 -23.05 -8.27
N PHE A 464 12.59 -23.66 -7.49
CA PHE A 464 11.19 -23.26 -7.34
C PHE A 464 10.78 -22.99 -5.89
N ASN A 465 11.52 -23.42 -4.88
CA ASN A 465 11.14 -23.18 -3.48
C ASN A 465 12.35 -23.04 -2.55
N LEU A 466 12.08 -22.58 -1.33
CA LEU A 466 13.09 -22.31 -0.32
C LEU A 466 13.86 -23.57 0.13
N GLU A 467 13.21 -24.73 0.15
CA GLU A 467 13.85 -25.98 0.53
C GLU A 467 14.91 -26.39 -0.50
N GLU A 468 14.60 -26.28 -1.78
CA GLU A 468 15.53 -26.51 -2.89
C GLU A 468 16.69 -25.53 -2.87
N ILE A 469 16.42 -24.24 -2.66
CA ILE A 469 17.45 -23.21 -2.54
C ILE A 469 18.45 -23.61 -1.44
N ARG A 470 17.94 -23.94 -0.24
CA ARG A 470 18.79 -24.34 0.90
C ARG A 470 19.54 -25.64 0.67
N ALA A 471 18.96 -26.58 -0.08
CA ALA A 471 19.65 -27.81 -0.46
C ALA A 471 20.84 -27.51 -1.38
N TYR A 472 20.64 -26.72 -2.44
CA TYR A 472 21.73 -26.35 -3.35
C TYR A 472 22.78 -25.47 -2.70
N ARG A 473 22.41 -24.54 -1.81
CA ARG A 473 23.38 -23.76 -1.04
C ARG A 473 24.30 -24.62 -0.17
N LYS A 474 23.87 -25.83 0.22
CA LYS A 474 24.70 -26.79 0.96
C LYS A 474 25.55 -27.66 0.03
N SER A 475 25.00 -28.12 -1.09
CA SER A 475 25.69 -29.06 -1.99
C SER A 475 26.60 -28.38 -3.02
N GLU A 476 26.19 -27.23 -3.54
CA GLU A 476 26.88 -26.44 -4.57
C GLU A 476 26.88 -24.94 -4.16
N PRO A 477 27.63 -24.53 -3.12
CA PRO A 477 27.53 -23.19 -2.52
C PRO A 477 27.87 -22.05 -3.48
N GLU A 478 28.78 -22.29 -4.43
CA GLU A 478 29.24 -21.31 -5.42
C GLU A 478 28.33 -21.23 -6.66
N THR A 479 27.34 -22.12 -6.77
CA THR A 479 26.47 -22.16 -7.95
C THR A 479 25.36 -21.12 -7.81
N SER A 480 25.23 -20.26 -8.81
CA SER A 480 24.13 -19.31 -8.91
C SER A 480 22.79 -20.04 -9.03
N LEU A 481 21.76 -19.53 -8.35
CA LEU A 481 20.41 -20.10 -8.37
C LEU A 481 19.42 -19.12 -9.01
N ILE A 482 18.61 -19.61 -9.95
CA ILE A 482 17.57 -18.83 -10.62
C ILE A 482 16.22 -19.33 -10.13
N LEU A 483 15.52 -18.48 -9.38
CA LEU A 483 14.16 -18.75 -8.92
C LEU A 483 13.19 -18.55 -10.09
N VAL A 484 12.39 -19.56 -10.40
CA VAL A 484 11.36 -19.49 -11.44
C VAL A 484 9.97 -19.53 -10.81
N ARG A 485 9.13 -18.55 -11.15
CA ARG A 485 7.77 -18.37 -10.60
C ARG A 485 6.76 -18.04 -11.69
N GLY A 486 5.48 -18.33 -11.47
CA GLY A 486 4.42 -17.82 -12.34
C GLY A 486 4.31 -16.30 -12.23
N ASP A 487 4.09 -15.84 -11.01
CA ASP A 487 4.19 -14.47 -10.53
C ASP A 487 4.78 -14.49 -9.11
N THR A 488 5.27 -13.35 -8.63
CA THR A 488 5.78 -13.27 -7.24
C THR A 488 4.79 -12.54 -6.37
N VAL A 489 4.64 -13.00 -5.14
CA VAL A 489 3.90 -12.33 -4.09
C VAL A 489 4.86 -11.88 -2.97
N PRO A 490 4.42 -10.98 -2.07
CA PRO A 490 5.24 -10.52 -0.95
C PRO A 490 5.77 -11.64 -0.04
N ASP A 491 5.08 -12.78 0.00
CA ASP A 491 5.49 -13.95 0.79
C ASP A 491 6.75 -14.63 0.23
N ASP A 492 7.08 -14.44 -1.05
CA ASP A 492 8.28 -15.00 -1.70
C ASP A 492 9.60 -14.28 -1.31
N ILE A 493 9.55 -13.31 -0.38
CA ILE A 493 10.71 -12.46 -0.09
C ILE A 493 11.95 -13.23 0.37
N GLN A 494 11.77 -14.37 1.06
CA GLN A 494 12.89 -15.20 1.51
C GLN A 494 13.52 -15.95 0.33
N GLU A 495 12.70 -16.53 -0.54
CA GLU A 495 13.13 -17.21 -1.76
C GLU A 495 13.89 -16.26 -2.68
N ILE A 496 13.34 -15.06 -2.92
CA ILE A 496 13.99 -14.03 -3.76
C ILE A 496 15.30 -13.56 -3.13
N PHE A 497 15.35 -13.43 -1.80
CA PHE A 497 16.58 -13.02 -1.11
C PHE A 497 17.67 -14.09 -1.17
N GLU A 498 17.31 -15.36 -0.98
CA GLU A 498 18.23 -16.49 -0.98
C GLU A 498 18.65 -16.93 -2.41
N SER A 499 17.92 -16.57 -3.48
CA SER A 499 18.28 -16.80 -4.89
C SER A 499 19.21 -15.71 -5.46
N ASP A 500 19.84 -15.95 -6.62
CA ASP A 500 20.72 -14.96 -7.28
C ASP A 500 20.04 -14.31 -8.50
N GLY A 501 19.18 -15.08 -9.16
CA GLY A 501 18.35 -14.64 -10.27
C GLY A 501 16.86 -14.91 -10.05
N LEU A 502 16.03 -14.19 -10.79
CA LEU A 502 14.57 -14.31 -10.80
C LEU A 502 14.04 -14.31 -12.24
N LEU A 503 13.18 -15.28 -12.55
CA LEU A 503 12.45 -15.36 -13.81
C LEU A 503 10.96 -15.55 -13.54
N THR A 504 10.11 -14.67 -14.08
CA THR A 504 8.64 -14.77 -13.93
C THR A 504 7.91 -14.87 -15.26
N ALA A 505 6.78 -15.59 -15.27
CA ALA A 505 5.92 -15.70 -16.45
C ALA A 505 5.14 -14.41 -16.70
N ARG A 506 4.68 -13.79 -15.62
CA ARG A 506 3.88 -12.55 -15.65
C ARG A 506 4.62 -11.39 -14.98
N GLY A 507 4.16 -10.18 -15.24
CA GLY A 507 4.68 -8.94 -14.66
C GLY A 507 5.35 -8.00 -15.66
N GLY A 508 5.14 -6.70 -15.45
CA GLY A 508 5.80 -5.61 -16.17
C GLY A 508 7.06 -5.11 -15.47
N SER A 509 7.64 -4.05 -16.02
CA SER A 509 8.85 -3.39 -15.49
C SER A 509 8.67 -2.81 -14.07
N THR A 510 7.42 -2.63 -13.66
CA THR A 510 6.97 -2.07 -12.38
C THR A 510 6.33 -3.12 -11.45
N SER A 511 6.39 -4.41 -11.82
CA SER A 511 5.82 -5.49 -11.01
C SER A 511 6.53 -5.67 -9.67
N HIS A 512 5.89 -6.37 -8.72
CA HIS A 512 6.49 -6.75 -7.44
C HIS A 512 7.86 -7.41 -7.62
N ALA A 513 7.94 -8.40 -8.53
CA ALA A 513 9.18 -9.08 -8.90
C ALA A 513 10.26 -8.08 -9.33
N ALA A 514 9.90 -7.14 -10.21
CA ALA A 514 10.83 -6.16 -10.73
C ALA A 514 11.38 -5.21 -9.64
N ILE A 515 10.48 -4.67 -8.80
CA ILE A 515 10.82 -3.73 -7.73
C ILE A 515 11.71 -4.41 -6.67
N VAL A 516 11.34 -5.61 -6.23
CA VAL A 516 12.08 -6.34 -5.18
C VAL A 516 13.44 -6.80 -5.70
N ALA A 517 13.49 -7.39 -6.90
CA ALA A 517 14.75 -7.84 -7.49
C ALA A 517 15.74 -6.69 -7.68
N HIS A 518 15.27 -5.52 -8.12
CA HIS A 518 16.12 -4.34 -8.26
C HIS A 518 16.71 -3.90 -6.90
N ARG A 519 15.89 -3.84 -5.84
CA ARG A 519 16.34 -3.45 -4.49
C ARG A 519 17.34 -4.44 -3.91
N LEU A 520 17.13 -5.72 -4.15
CA LEU A 520 18.01 -6.80 -3.70
C LEU A 520 19.18 -7.07 -4.65
N GLN A 521 19.33 -6.27 -5.73
CA GLN A 521 20.37 -6.38 -6.74
C GLN A 521 20.47 -7.78 -7.39
N LYS A 522 19.31 -8.40 -7.66
CA LYS A 522 19.21 -9.71 -8.32
C LYS A 522 19.17 -9.56 -9.84
N THR A 523 19.65 -10.57 -10.57
CA THR A 523 19.44 -10.63 -12.03
C THR A 523 17.99 -11.02 -12.31
N CYS A 524 17.23 -10.22 -13.05
CA CYS A 524 15.78 -10.39 -13.13
C CYS A 524 15.24 -10.17 -14.54
N VAL A 525 14.44 -11.13 -14.99
CA VAL A 525 13.64 -11.09 -16.21
C VAL A 525 12.19 -11.38 -15.83
N VAL A 526 11.26 -10.50 -16.19
CA VAL A 526 9.83 -10.65 -15.86
C VAL A 526 8.97 -10.73 -17.11
N GLY A 527 7.75 -11.24 -17.00
CA GLY A 527 6.80 -11.22 -18.11
C GLY A 527 7.19 -12.09 -19.30
N SER A 528 7.82 -13.25 -19.06
CA SER A 528 8.10 -14.21 -20.14
C SER A 528 6.80 -14.94 -20.55
N THR A 529 6.16 -14.47 -21.61
CA THR A 529 4.82 -14.92 -22.03
C THR A 529 4.70 -16.41 -22.36
N ASN A 530 5.82 -17.06 -22.71
CA ASN A 530 5.87 -18.48 -23.06
C ASN A 530 6.24 -19.38 -21.87
N LEU A 531 6.42 -18.82 -20.67
CA LEU A 531 6.73 -19.56 -19.45
C LEU A 531 5.44 -20.03 -18.76
N PHE A 532 5.32 -21.34 -18.56
CA PHE A 532 4.32 -21.93 -17.69
C PHE A 532 5.03 -22.60 -16.51
N CYS A 533 4.80 -22.08 -15.30
CA CYS A 533 5.44 -22.58 -14.09
C CYS A 533 4.49 -23.46 -13.29
N MET A 534 4.93 -24.66 -12.93
CA MET A 534 4.22 -25.63 -12.09
C MET A 534 4.99 -25.81 -10.79
N GLU A 535 4.84 -24.83 -9.89
CA GLU A 535 5.67 -24.71 -8.69
C GLU A 535 5.56 -25.90 -7.73
N LYS A 536 4.37 -26.51 -7.65
CA LYS A 536 4.13 -27.73 -6.84
C LYS A 536 4.86 -28.96 -7.38
N GLU A 537 5.14 -28.98 -8.69
CA GLU A 537 5.83 -30.07 -9.36
C GLU A 537 7.32 -29.77 -9.57
N SER A 538 7.78 -28.61 -9.08
CA SER A 538 9.15 -28.13 -9.24
C SER A 538 9.63 -28.22 -10.70
N SER A 539 8.77 -27.77 -11.61
CA SER A 539 9.04 -27.78 -13.05
C SER A 539 8.40 -26.61 -13.76
N CYS A 540 8.95 -26.27 -14.93
CA CYS A 540 8.35 -25.28 -15.82
C CYS A 540 8.58 -25.63 -17.29
N THR A 541 7.79 -25.01 -18.15
CA THR A 541 7.96 -25.09 -19.60
C THR A 541 8.14 -23.69 -20.17
N ILE A 542 9.10 -23.53 -21.09
CA ILE A 542 9.32 -22.28 -21.83
C ILE A 542 9.31 -22.64 -23.31
N GLY A 543 8.19 -22.33 -23.97
CA GLY A 543 7.93 -22.79 -25.33
C GLY A 543 7.96 -24.33 -25.40
N GLN A 544 8.96 -24.89 -26.06
CA GLN A 544 9.15 -26.35 -26.18
C GLN A 544 10.14 -26.93 -25.16
N ALA A 545 10.85 -26.10 -24.40
CA ALA A 545 11.80 -26.57 -23.39
C ALA A 545 11.05 -26.96 -22.11
N HIS A 546 11.45 -28.06 -21.48
CA HIS A 546 10.95 -28.50 -20.18
C HIS A 546 12.12 -28.47 -19.20
N LEU A 547 11.94 -27.78 -18.10
CA LEU A 547 12.96 -27.54 -17.09
C LEU A 547 12.47 -28.08 -15.75
N LYS A 548 13.38 -28.70 -15.01
CA LYS A 548 13.18 -29.15 -13.64
C LYS A 548 14.22 -28.50 -12.73
N THR A 549 13.99 -28.62 -11.44
CA THR A 549 14.95 -28.24 -10.41
C THR A 549 16.35 -28.81 -10.70
N GLY A 550 17.36 -27.94 -10.72
CA GLY A 550 18.75 -28.31 -11.02
C GLY A 550 19.16 -28.22 -12.49
N ASP A 551 18.23 -28.00 -13.42
CA ASP A 551 18.61 -27.76 -14.81
C ASP A 551 19.34 -26.42 -14.96
N TRP A 552 20.24 -26.33 -15.94
CA TRP A 552 20.96 -25.10 -16.23
C TRP A 552 20.12 -24.16 -17.07
N LEU A 553 20.07 -22.90 -16.63
CA LEU A 553 19.41 -21.81 -17.31
C LEU A 553 20.31 -20.58 -17.30
N SER A 554 20.30 -19.85 -18.40
CA SER A 554 21.01 -18.58 -18.54
C SER A 554 20.02 -17.47 -18.88
N ILE A 555 20.09 -16.36 -18.15
CA ILE A 555 19.22 -15.19 -18.33
C ILE A 555 20.05 -13.91 -18.44
N ASP A 556 19.60 -12.97 -19.27
CA ASP A 556 20.13 -11.61 -19.32
C ASP A 556 19.11 -10.64 -18.70
N GLY A 557 19.44 -10.09 -17.53
CA GLY A 557 18.56 -9.15 -16.82
C GLY A 557 18.48 -7.73 -17.44
N ARG A 558 19.28 -7.43 -18.45
CA ARG A 558 19.25 -6.17 -19.19
C ARG A 558 18.47 -6.30 -20.49
N GLU A 559 18.78 -7.31 -21.29
CA GLU A 559 18.09 -7.55 -22.55
C GLU A 559 16.75 -8.25 -22.35
N GLY A 560 16.64 -9.14 -21.36
CA GLY A 560 15.46 -10.00 -21.18
C GLY A 560 15.56 -11.35 -21.89
N SER A 561 16.72 -11.69 -22.45
CA SER A 561 16.97 -12.92 -23.20
C SER A 561 17.11 -14.14 -22.28
N ILE A 562 16.54 -15.28 -22.69
CA ILE A 562 16.52 -16.54 -21.90
C ILE A 562 17.06 -17.69 -22.75
N TYR A 563 18.04 -18.42 -22.22
CA TYR A 563 18.72 -19.53 -22.88
C TYR A 563 18.68 -20.79 -22.02
N LEU A 564 18.36 -21.92 -22.65
CA LEU A 564 18.50 -23.25 -22.06
C LEU A 564 19.97 -23.65 -22.04
N GLY A 565 20.48 -24.10 -20.88
CA GLY A 565 21.88 -24.49 -20.73
C GLY A 565 22.70 -23.46 -19.98
N LYS A 566 24.02 -23.69 -19.91
CA LYS A 566 24.98 -22.83 -19.22
C LYS A 566 25.80 -22.06 -20.25
N LEU A 567 25.58 -20.75 -20.33
CA LEU A 567 26.44 -19.82 -21.06
C LEU A 567 27.61 -19.35 -20.18
N GLU A 568 28.75 -19.10 -20.82
CA GLU A 568 29.86 -18.41 -20.18
C GLU A 568 29.63 -16.90 -20.17
N ILE A 569 30.12 -16.23 -19.12
CA ILE A 569 29.87 -14.81 -18.83
C ILE A 569 31.21 -14.09 -18.64
N GLU A 570 31.30 -12.85 -19.13
CA GLU A 570 32.47 -11.96 -19.00
C GLU A 570 32.13 -10.57 -18.43
#